data_AF-A0A7C4UD37-F1
#
_entry.id   AF-A0A7C4UD37-F1
#
_cell.length_a   1.000
_cell.length_b   1.000
_cell.length_c   1.000
_cell.angle_alpha   90.00
_cell.angle_beta   90.00
_cell.angle_gamma   90.00
#
_symmetry.space_group_name_H-M   'P 1'
#
loop_
_entity.id
_entity.type
_entity.pdbx_description
1 polymer ?
#
loop_
_entity_poly.entity_id
_entity_poly.type
_entity_poly.pdbx_seq_one_letter_code
_entity_poly.pdbx_strand_id
1 'polypeptide(L)'
;MNSLWPVTIIESQASINWGLGTPAMWRKPDILVDCVLRLVQKEPAAVTGQVLLDEDFLRAEGVTDFAGYSCVPGTNPPRLASLMAMMS
;
A
#
# COMPACT_ATOMS: atom_id res chain seq x y z
N MET A 1 -3.43 17.28 -8.43
CA MET A 1 -3.19 15.97 -9.08
C MET A 1 -2.03 15.31 -8.34
N ASN A 2 -2.15 14.03 -7.99
CA ASN A 2 -1.15 13.30 -7.20
C ASN A 2 -0.98 11.89 -7.77
N SER A 3 0.14 11.26 -7.46
CA SER A 3 0.36 9.83 -7.66
C SER A 3 0.31 9.09 -6.32
N LEU A 4 -0.13 7.84 -6.33
CA LEU A 4 -0.17 6.96 -5.17
C LEU A 4 0.44 5.61 -5.55
N TRP A 5 1.34 5.10 -4.72
CA TRP A 5 1.99 3.81 -4.94
C TRP A 5 1.96 2.95 -3.68
N PRO A 6 1.64 1.64 -3.79
CA PRO A 6 1.65 0.74 -2.65
C PRO A 6 3.08 0.38 -2.27
N VAL A 7 3.41 0.40 -0.97
CA VAL A 7 4.76 0.02 -0.51
C VAL A 7 4.95 -1.49 -0.48
N THR A 8 3.88 -2.27 -0.49
CA THR A 8 3.89 -3.75 -0.56
C THR A 8 3.21 -4.22 -1.86
N ILE A 9 3.39 -5.49 -2.23
CA ILE A 9 2.55 -6.07 -3.30
C ILE A 9 1.08 -6.06 -2.86
N ILE A 10 0.19 -5.74 -3.80
CA ILE A 10 -1.27 -5.78 -3.61
C ILE A 10 -1.84 -7.02 -4.28
N GLU A 11 -2.69 -7.73 -3.55
CA GLU A 11 -3.44 -8.87 -4.08
C GLU A 11 -4.34 -8.43 -5.23
N SER A 12 -4.08 -9.00 -6.40
CA SER A 12 -4.80 -8.73 -7.64
C SER A 12 -4.61 -9.90 -8.60
N GLN A 13 -5.40 -9.93 -9.68
CA GLN A 13 -5.19 -10.94 -10.73
C GLN A 13 -3.78 -10.84 -11.33
N ALA A 14 -3.18 -9.65 -11.36
CA ALA A 14 -1.81 -9.46 -11.82
C ALA A 14 -0.79 -10.11 -10.87
N SER A 15 -0.89 -9.87 -9.56
CA SER A 15 0.04 -10.49 -8.59
C SER A 15 -0.06 -12.02 -8.60
N ILE A 16 -1.27 -12.55 -8.77
CA ILE A 16 -1.54 -13.99 -8.87
C ILE A 16 -0.98 -14.57 -10.18
N ASN A 17 -1.35 -14.02 -11.33
CA ASN A 17 -0.98 -14.58 -12.63
C ASN A 17 0.52 -14.51 -12.92
N TRP A 18 1.20 -13.50 -12.39
CA TRP A 18 2.63 -13.30 -12.57
C TRP A 18 3.47 -13.87 -11.41
N GLY A 19 2.84 -14.56 -10.44
CA GLY A 19 3.55 -15.25 -9.36
C GLY A 19 4.38 -14.32 -8.49
N LEU A 20 3.88 -13.12 -8.17
CA LEU A 20 4.62 -12.09 -7.43
C LEU A 20 4.66 -12.36 -5.92
N GLY A 21 5.09 -13.56 -5.52
CA GLY A 21 5.11 -14.03 -4.13
C GLY A 21 3.84 -14.81 -3.74
N THR A 22 3.55 -14.83 -2.44
CA THR A 22 2.37 -15.53 -1.87
C THR A 22 1.48 -14.55 -1.11
N PRO A 23 0.20 -14.87 -0.82
CA PRO A 23 -0.69 -14.00 -0.05
C PRO A 23 -0.12 -13.55 1.31
N ALA A 24 0.76 -14.34 1.94
CA ALA A 24 1.44 -13.95 3.19
C ALA A 24 2.34 -12.70 3.03
N MET A 25 2.77 -12.40 1.80
CA MET A 25 3.61 -11.27 1.42
C MET A 25 2.81 -10.10 0.83
N TRP A 26 1.48 -10.20 0.77
CA TRP A 26 0.62 -9.24 0.09
C TRP A 26 -0.29 -8.50 1.06
N ARG A 27 -0.73 -7.33 0.63
CA ARG A 27 -1.86 -6.63 1.22
C ARG A 27 -3.07 -6.65 0.31
N LYS A 28 -4.23 -6.56 0.94
CA LYS A 28 -5.51 -6.37 0.27
C LYS A 28 -5.58 -4.98 -0.35
N PRO A 29 -6.29 -4.81 -1.48
CA PRO A 29 -6.44 -3.51 -2.14
C PRO A 29 -7.11 -2.44 -1.26
N ASP A 30 -7.79 -2.83 -0.17
CA ASP A 30 -8.44 -1.93 0.79
C ASP A 30 -7.52 -0.82 1.31
N ILE A 31 -6.20 -1.05 1.41
CA ILE A 31 -5.25 -0.02 1.86
C ILE A 31 -5.18 1.17 0.89
N LEU A 32 -5.22 0.89 -0.43
CA LEU A 32 -5.26 1.94 -1.45
C LEU A 32 -6.62 2.63 -1.49
N VAL A 33 -7.70 1.88 -1.25
CA VAL A 33 -9.06 2.44 -1.16
C VAL A 33 -9.13 3.45 0.00
N ASP A 34 -8.61 3.09 1.18
CA ASP A 34 -8.57 3.99 2.34
C ASP A 34 -7.76 5.27 2.04
N CYS A 35 -6.58 5.11 1.41
CA CYS A 35 -5.78 6.24 0.96
C CYS A 35 -6.58 7.18 0.04
N VAL A 36 -7.24 6.63 -0.97
CA VAL A 36 -8.01 7.42 -1.95
C VAL A 36 -9.19 8.12 -1.27
N LEU A 37 -9.96 7.41 -0.43
CA LEU A 37 -11.11 7.98 0.27
C LEU A 37 -10.72 9.17 1.16
N ARG A 38 -9.57 9.10 1.83
CA ARG A 38 -9.03 10.23 2.62
C ARG A 38 -8.50 11.34 1.74
N LEU A 39 -7.77 11.02 0.67
CA LEU A 39 -7.17 12.00 -0.22
C LEU A 39 -8.23 12.84 -0.95
N VAL A 40 -9.32 12.23 -1.41
CA VAL A 40 -10.40 12.97 -2.11
C VAL A 40 -11.21 13.89 -1.18
N GLN A 41 -11.11 13.71 0.13
CA GLN A 41 -11.72 14.59 1.13
C GLN A 41 -10.84 15.80 1.49
N LYS A 42 -9.58 15.83 1.04
CA LYS A 42 -8.69 16.96 1.29
C LYS A 42 -9.02 18.14 0.39
N GLU A 43 -8.77 19.35 0.89
CA GLU A 43 -8.75 20.55 0.04
C GLU A 43 -7.72 20.37 -1.09
N PRO A 44 -8.13 20.46 -2.38
CA PRO A 44 -7.24 20.12 -3.50
C PRO A 44 -5.94 20.94 -3.54
N ALA A 45 -5.98 22.19 -3.08
CA ALA A 45 -4.80 23.05 -3.01
C ALA A 45 -3.83 22.66 -1.89
N ALA A 46 -4.31 21.97 -0.84
CA ALA A 46 -3.50 21.54 0.28
C ALA A 46 -2.65 20.30 -0.05
N VAL A 47 -3.11 19.46 -0.98
CA VAL A 47 -2.42 18.22 -1.36
C VAL A 47 -2.43 18.06 -2.88
N THR A 48 -1.42 18.62 -3.53
CA THR A 48 -1.23 18.54 -5.00
C THR A 48 0.25 18.39 -5.36
N GLY A 49 0.53 17.72 -6.49
CA GLY A 49 1.87 17.54 -7.03
C GLY A 49 2.72 16.50 -6.29
N GLN A 50 2.11 15.62 -5.49
CA GLN A 50 2.82 14.69 -4.62
C GLN A 50 2.93 13.28 -5.22
N VAL A 51 3.99 12.56 -4.82
CA VAL A 51 4.14 11.12 -5.01
C VAL A 51 3.96 10.46 -3.65
N LEU A 52 2.78 9.91 -3.41
CA LEU A 52 2.38 9.37 -2.12
C LEU A 52 2.66 7.86 -2.05
N LEU A 53 3.08 7.41 -0.87
CA LEU A 53 3.16 6.00 -0.50
C LEU A 53 2.04 5.71 0.49
N ASP A 54 1.33 4.60 0.29
CA ASP A 54 0.12 4.24 1.05
C ASP A 54 0.32 4.24 2.58
N GLU A 55 1.26 3.46 3.10
CA GLU A 55 1.54 3.45 4.55
C GLU A 55 1.97 4.82 5.08
N ASP A 56 2.83 5.52 4.33
CA ASP A 56 3.44 6.76 4.82
C ASP A 56 2.39 7.87 4.87
N PHE A 57 1.49 7.90 3.89
CA PHE A 57 0.29 8.75 3.89
C PHE A 57 -0.66 8.38 5.03
N LEU A 58 -1.01 7.10 5.20
CA LEU A 58 -1.92 6.66 6.26
C LEU A 58 -1.37 6.91 7.67
N ARG A 59 -0.04 6.77 7.87
CA ARG A 59 0.63 7.17 9.11
C ARG A 59 0.48 8.66 9.40
N ALA A 60 0.64 9.51 8.38
CA ALA A 60 0.41 10.95 8.51
C ALA A 60 -1.06 11.29 8.85
N GLU A 61 -2.01 10.44 8.42
CA GLU A 61 -3.43 10.50 8.76
C GLU A 61 -3.78 9.80 10.09
N GLY A 62 -2.78 9.36 10.86
CA GLY A 62 -2.93 8.80 12.21
C GLY A 62 -3.13 7.28 12.29
N VAL A 63 -3.05 6.56 11.17
CA VAL A 63 -3.13 5.09 11.15
C VAL A 63 -1.79 4.50 11.63
N THR A 64 -1.84 3.66 12.65
CA THR A 64 -0.64 3.04 13.26
C THR A 64 -0.62 1.52 13.14
N ASP A 65 -1.78 0.89 13.04
CA ASP A 65 -1.93 -0.55 12.82
C ASP A 65 -2.38 -0.83 11.38
N PHE A 66 -1.57 -1.63 10.67
CA PHE A 66 -1.81 -2.04 9.29
C PHE A 66 -2.18 -3.53 9.16
N ALA A 67 -2.30 -4.27 10.26
CA ALA A 67 -2.58 -5.70 10.24
C ALA A 67 -3.90 -6.04 9.52
N GLY A 68 -4.89 -5.14 9.60
CA GLY A 68 -6.17 -5.29 8.92
C GLY A 68 -6.07 -5.31 7.39
N TYR A 69 -4.96 -4.83 6.81
CA TYR A 69 -4.74 -4.87 5.36
C TYR A 69 -3.97 -6.12 4.90
N SER A 70 -3.40 -6.94 5.79
CA SER A 70 -2.71 -8.18 5.38
C SER A 70 -3.72 -9.18 4.78
N CYS A 71 -3.35 -9.86 3.68
CA CYS A 71 -4.19 -10.93 3.12
C CYS A 71 -4.22 -12.16 4.03
N VAL A 72 -3.13 -12.41 4.77
CA VAL A 72 -3.04 -13.48 5.78
C VAL A 72 -2.91 -12.85 7.16
N PRO A 73 -3.83 -13.12 8.12
CA PRO A 73 -3.72 -12.58 9.47
C PRO A 73 -2.41 -12.95 10.16
N GLY A 74 -1.82 -11.99 10.87
CA GLY A 74 -0.56 -12.18 11.61
C GLY A 74 0.71 -12.08 10.77
N THR A 75 0.61 -11.87 9.44
CA THR A 75 1.79 -11.61 8.60
C THR A 75 2.10 -10.12 8.52
N ASN A 76 3.37 -9.82 8.26
CA ASN A 76 3.85 -8.48 7.97
C ASN A 76 4.44 -8.44 6.55
N PRO A 77 3.62 -8.14 5.53
CA PRO A 77 4.06 -8.03 4.14
C PRO A 77 5.29 -7.13 3.98
N PRO A 78 6.36 -7.59 3.31
CA PRO A 78 7.58 -6.81 3.16
C PRO A 78 7.38 -5.63 2.22
N ARG A 79 8.07 -4.52 2.50
CA ARG A 79 8.15 -3.41 1.54
C ARG A 79 8.90 -3.85 0.29
N LEU A 80 8.44 -3.39 -0.88
CA LEU A 80 9.02 -3.72 -2.19
C LEU A 80 10.52 -3.44 -2.28
N ALA A 81 10.97 -2.31 -1.72
CA ALA A 81 12.38 -1.97 -1.69
C ALA A 81 13.23 -3.04 -0.99
N SER A 82 12.71 -3.61 0.11
CA SER A 82 13.37 -4.69 0.84
C SER A 82 13.35 -6.00 0.05
N LEU A 83 12.24 -6.30 -0.65
CA LEU A 83 12.14 -7.48 -1.49
C LEU A 83 13.18 -7.46 -2.63
N MET A 84 13.32 -6.32 -3.30
CA MET A 84 14.29 -6.16 -4.40
C MET A 84 15.73 -6.34 -3.93
N ALA A 85 16.06 -5.84 -2.74
CA ALA A 85 17.39 -6.01 -2.14
C ALA A 85 17.71 -7.46 -1.74
N MET A 86 16.70 -8.31 -1.52
CA MET A 86 16.92 -9.74 -1.23
C MET A 86 17.09 -10.59 -2.50
N MET A 87 16.77 -10.03 -3.67
CA MET A 87 16.82 -10.73 -4.97
C MET A 87 18.08 -10.38 -5.79
N SER A 88 18.95 -9.52 -5.25
CA SER A 88 20.24 -9.10 -5.84
C SER A 88 21.42 -9.77 -5.14
#